data_AF-A0A1C3HCK0-F1
#
_entry.id   AF-A0A1C3HCK0-F1
#
_cell.length_a   1.000
_cell.length_b   1.000
_cell.length_c   1.000
_cell.angle_alpha   90.00
_cell.angle_beta   90.00
_cell.angle_gamma   90.00
#
_symmetry.space_group_name_H-M   'P 1'
#
loop_
_entity.id
_entity.type
_entity.pdbx_description
1 polymer ?
#
loop_
_entity_poly.entity_id
_entity_poly.type
_entity_poly.pdbx_seq_one_letter_code
_entity_poly.pdbx_strand_id
1 'polypeptide(L)' 'MKQLTQAERIAGALYGQMLGDALGMPSELWPRERVKRHFGWIDGFLDGPKENTAACYFKAG' A
#
# COMPACT_ATOMS: atom_id res chain seq x y z
N MET A 1 28.18 -3.72 8.87
CA MET A 1 26.75 -3.92 8.54
C MET A 1 26.34 -5.29 9.07
N LYS A 2 25.18 -5.43 9.72
CA LYS A 2 24.71 -6.73 10.25
C LYS A 2 24.31 -7.63 9.07
N GLN A 3 24.81 -8.86 9.04
CA GLN A 3 24.38 -9.85 8.06
C GLN A 3 22.98 -10.36 8.42
N LEU A 4 22.04 -10.31 7.48
CA LEU A 4 20.70 -10.87 7.65
C LEU A 4 20.71 -12.38 7.47
N THR A 5 20.05 -13.08 8.38
CA THR A 5 19.69 -14.49 8.28
C THR A 5 18.71 -14.73 7.12
N GLN A 6 18.58 -15.99 6.69
CA GLN A 6 17.61 -16.36 5.67
C GLN A 6 16.16 -16.11 6.13
N ALA A 7 15.86 -16.39 7.40
CA ALA A 7 14.54 -16.13 7.99
C ALA A 7 14.20 -14.63 7.98
N GLU A 8 15.14 -13.75 8.35
CA GLU A 8 14.94 -12.29 8.28
C GLU A 8 14.66 -11.82 6.84
N ARG A 9 15.33 -12.41 5.85
CA ARG A 9 15.11 -12.08 4.42
C ARG A 9 13.73 -12.53 3.93
N ILE A 10 13.32 -13.75 4.28
CA ILE A 10 11.99 -14.28 3.93
C ILE A 10 10.90 -13.44 4.60
N ALA A 11 11.05 -13.15 5.89
CA ALA A 11 10.11 -12.30 6.61
C ALA A 11 10.01 -10.91 5.98
N GLY A 12 11.14 -10.28 5.66
CA GLY A 12 11.16 -8.99 4.98
C GLY A 12 10.46 -8.99 3.62
N ALA A 13 10.58 -10.08 2.84
CA ALA A 13 9.87 -10.22 1.56
C ALA A 13 8.36 -10.34 1.75
N LEU A 14 7.91 -11.17 2.71
CA LEU A 14 6.50 -11.35 3.03
C LEU A 14 5.86 -10.06 3.56
N TYR A 15 6.53 -9.39 4.49
CA TYR A 15 6.07 -8.09 5.00
C TYR A 15 6.09 -7.02 3.92
N GLY A 16 7.13 -6.97 3.08
CA GLY A 16 7.21 -6.03 1.96
C GLY A 16 6.04 -6.19 0.98
N GLN A 17 5.67 -7.43 0.66
CA GLN A 17 4.51 -7.71 -0.21
C GLN A 17 3.20 -7.24 0.44
N MET A 18 2.95 -7.61 1.70
CA MET A 18 1.75 -7.19 2.44
C MET A 18 1.65 -5.67 2.55
N LEU A 19 2.76 -5.00 2.87
CA LEU A 19 2.81 -3.54 2.98
C LEU A 19 2.57 -2.88 1.61
N GLY A 20 3.17 -3.39 0.54
CA GLY A 20 2.99 -2.85 -0.81
C GLY A 20 1.54 -2.96 -1.30
N ASP A 21 0.89 -4.08 -1.01
CA ASP A 21 -0.53 -4.30 -1.31
C ASP A 21 -1.42 -3.31 -0.54
N ALA A 22 -1.26 -3.22 0.78
CA ALA A 22 -2.03 -2.32 1.63
C ALA A 22 -1.83 -0.83 1.29
N LEU A 23 -0.61 -0.40 0.97
CA LEU A 23 -0.32 0.98 0.56
C LEU A 23 -0.84 1.30 -0.85
N GLY A 24 -0.91 0.31 -1.74
CA GLY A 24 -1.41 0.50 -3.10
C GLY A 24 -2.94 0.52 -3.21
N MET A 25 -3.61 -0.30 -2.40
CA MET A 25 -5.05 -0.57 -2.47
C MET A 25 -5.94 0.70 -2.51
N PRO A 26 -5.73 1.74 -1.68
CA PRO A 26 -6.59 2.94 -1.71
C PRO A 26 -6.63 3.63 -3.09
N SER A 27 -5.55 3.47 -3.86
CA SER A 27 -5.36 4.06 -5.19
C SER A 27 -5.57 3.08 -6.34
N GLU A 28 -5.98 1.84 -6.04
CA GLU A 28 -6.10 0.76 -7.00
C GLU A 28 -6.97 1.17 -8.20
N LEU A 29 -6.51 0.79 -9.41
CA LEU A 29 -7.10 1.09 -10.71
C LEU A 29 -7.22 2.59 -11.06
N TRP A 30 -6.67 3.51 -10.26
CA TRP A 30 -6.63 4.93 -10.63
C TRP A 30 -5.38 5.30 -11.44
N PRO A 31 -5.51 6.21 -12.43
CA PRO A 31 -4.34 6.80 -13.08
C PRO A 31 -3.50 7.60 -12.08
N ARG A 32 -2.17 7.54 -12.23
CA ARG A 32 -1.20 8.25 -11.37
C ARG A 32 -1.54 9.74 -11.15
N GLU A 33 -2.04 10.42 -12.17
CA GLU A 33 -2.42 11.83 -12.08
C GLU A 33 -3.56 12.06 -11.08
N ARG A 34 -4.57 11.17 -11.08
CA ARG A 34 -5.67 11.22 -10.09
C ARG A 34 -5.16 10.89 -8.69
N VAL A 35 -4.30 9.88 -8.56
CA VAL A 35 -3.69 9.49 -7.28
C VAL A 35 -2.96 10.69 -6.66
N LYS A 36 -2.14 11.40 -7.45
CA LYS A 36 -1.44 12.61 -7.00
C LYS A 36 -2.37 13.75 -6.63
N ARG A 37 -3.44 14.00 -7.39
CA ARG A 37 -4.39 15.07 -7.08
C ARG A 37 -5.20 14.78 -5.81
N HIS A 38 -5.57 13.52 -5.58
CA HIS A 38 -6.40 13.14 -4.44
C HIS A 38 -5.59 12.94 -3.17
N PHE A 39 -4.51 12.16 -3.23
CA PHE A 39 -3.70 11.79 -2.06
C PHE A 39 -2.44 12.63 -1.90
N GLY A 40 -1.93 13.25 -2.96
CA GLY A 40 -0.58 13.83 -2.97
C GLY A 40 0.48 12.74 -2.90
N TRP A 41 0.82 12.35 -1.67
CA TRP A 41 1.78 11.29 -1.36
C TRP A 41 1.17 10.31 -0.36
N ILE A 42 1.27 9.01 -0.64
CA ILE A 42 0.82 7.95 0.27
C ILE A 42 2.03 7.53 1.12
N ASP A 43 2.07 7.96 2.37
CA ASP A 43 3.11 7.63 3.37
C ASP A 43 2.59 6.81 4.56
N GLY A 44 1.33 6.41 4.53
CA GLY A 44 0.71 5.57 5.55
C GLY A 44 -0.50 4.82 5.00
N PHE A 45 -1.14 4.04 5.89
CA PHE A 45 -2.38 3.35 5.55
C PHE A 45 -3.54 4.33 5.50
N LEU A 46 -4.31 4.27 4.41
CA LEU A 46 -5.41 5.18 4.15
C LEU A 46 -6.67 4.37 3.87
N ASP A 47 -7.83 4.93 4.24
CA ASP A 47 -9.12 4.36 3.86
C ASP A 47 -9.26 4.38 2.33
N GLY A 48 -10.00 3.39 1.81
CA GLY A 48 -10.42 3.41 0.41
C GLY A 48 -11.40 4.57 0.15
N PRO A 49 -11.14 5.45 -0.84
CA PRO A 49 -12.07 6.51 -1.20
C PRO A 49 -13.41 5.93 -1.63
N LYS A 50 -14.53 6.57 -1.24
CA LYS A 50 -15.89 6.08 -1.57
C LYS A 50 -16.13 6.00 -3.07
N GLU A 51 -15.48 6.87 -3.83
CA GLU A 51 -15.54 6.94 -5.29
C GLU A 51 -14.54 6.01 -6.00
N ASN A 52 -13.71 5.27 -5.26
CA ASN A 52 -12.89 4.20 -5.81
C ASN A 52 -13.64 2.87 -5.71
N THR A 53 -14.18 2.37 -6.81
CA THR A 53 -14.96 1.13 -6.82
C THR A 53 -14.17 -0.12 -6.43
N ALA A 54 -12.84 -0.09 -6.55
CA ALA A 54 -11.98 -1.19 -6.10
C ALA A 54 -11.73 -1.12 -4.59
N ALA A 55 -11.56 0.10 -4.06
CA ALA A 55 -11.08 0.30 -2.70
C ALA A 55 -12.17 0.65 -1.66
N CYS A 56 -13.37 1.07 -2.08
CA CYS A 56 -14.35 1.78 -1.22
C CYS A 56 -14.87 1.01 0.01
N TYR A 57 -14.62 -0.29 0.10
CA TYR A 57 -15.04 -1.13 1.24
C TYR A 57 -13.91 -1.42 2.23
N PHE A 58 -12.68 -0.96 1.96
CA PHE A 58 -11.52 -1.19 2.80
C PHE A 58 -11.25 -0.01 3.74
N LYS A 59 -10.77 -0.36 4.94
CA LYS A 59 -10.32 0.58 5.96
C LYS A 59 -8.82 0.50 6.13
N ALA A 60 -8.21 1.62 6.52
CA ALA A 60 -6.81 1.66 6.89
C ALA A 60 -6.53 0.64 8.02
N GLY A 61 -5.49 -0.19 7.86
CA GLY A 61 -5.09 -1.24 8.79
C GLY A 61 -3.69 -1.76 8.51
#